data_AF-A0A7K1D0W1-F1
#
_entry.id   AF-A0A7K1D0W1-F1
#
_cell.length_a   1.000
_cell.length_b   1.000
_cell.length_c   1.000
_cell.angle_alpha   90.00
_cell.angle_beta   90.00
_cell.angle_gamma   90.00
#
_symmetry.space_group_name_H-M   'P 1'
#
loop_
_entity.id
_entity.type
_entity.pdbx_description
1 polymer ?
#
loop_
_entity_poly.entity_id
_entity_poly.type
_entity_poly.pdbx_seq_one_letter_code
_entity_poly.pdbx_strand_id
1 'polypeptide(L)'
;MARYAETDAPCAASNDDDPAIEIVERCASHGSSVVSYPMANTWDPGPRPEWVDAVNAGLVLPIAAEAALPLDREGLVGEALARQGRANEGIAALCVPGPGTGEDFLEGLDIALASLENEAKLNLLGRWMTRRFLLRLLEVRLQICDLVQSDPGVRDEQIVEPLFVVGAPRTGTTVLHALLSADHRHRVPLGWEFLRPVPPP
;
A
#
# COMPACT_ATOMS: atom_id res chain seq x y z
N MET A 1 35.39 -15.01 -4.36
CA MET A 1 35.42 -15.21 -5.81
C MET A 1 35.62 -16.70 -6.07
N ALA A 2 34.54 -17.44 -6.33
CA ALA A 2 34.58 -18.81 -6.87
C ALA A 2 33.19 -19.13 -7.44
N ARG A 3 33.11 -19.18 -8.77
CA ARG A 3 32.02 -19.78 -9.55
C ARG A 3 32.39 -21.23 -9.85
N TYR A 4 31.42 -22.13 -10.01
CA TYR A 4 31.40 -23.32 -10.87
C TYR A 4 30.04 -24.02 -10.62
N ALA A 5 29.33 -24.68 -11.54
CA ALA A 5 29.09 -24.62 -12.98
C ALA A 5 27.91 -25.59 -13.23
N GLU A 6 27.11 -25.33 -14.26
CA GLU A 6 26.07 -26.25 -14.75
C GLU A 6 26.68 -27.49 -15.43
N THR A 7 26.02 -28.64 -15.27
CA THR A 7 26.12 -29.75 -16.23
C THR A 7 24.77 -30.48 -16.31
N ASP A 8 24.26 -30.59 -17.54
CA ASP A 8 23.02 -31.27 -17.94
C ASP A 8 23.13 -32.82 -18.02
N ALA A 9 22.03 -33.48 -17.61
CA ALA A 9 21.43 -34.75 -18.11
C ALA A 9 22.20 -36.10 -17.99
N PRO A 10 21.54 -37.30 -17.97
CA PRO A 10 20.22 -37.63 -18.55
C PRO A 10 19.29 -38.57 -17.73
N CYS A 11 18.13 -38.83 -18.35
CA CYS A 11 16.96 -39.60 -17.91
C CYS A 11 17.15 -41.12 -17.78
N ALA A 12 16.42 -41.70 -16.81
CA ALA A 12 15.82 -43.04 -16.75
C ALA A 12 16.70 -44.31 -16.67
N ALA A 13 16.63 -44.98 -15.51
CA ALA A 13 16.49 -46.44 -15.43
C ALA A 13 15.76 -46.83 -14.12
N SER A 14 14.75 -47.67 -14.28
CA SER A 14 13.84 -48.30 -13.32
C SER A 14 14.55 -49.12 -12.24
N ASN A 15 13.98 -49.14 -11.02
CA ASN A 15 13.98 -50.31 -10.14
C ASN A 15 12.66 -50.33 -9.34
N ASP A 16 11.84 -51.33 -9.64
CA ASP A 16 10.46 -51.59 -9.19
C ASP A 16 10.40 -52.30 -7.83
N ASP A 17 10.86 -51.70 -6.74
CA ASP A 17 10.65 -52.27 -5.39
C ASP A 17 10.56 -51.18 -4.32
N ASP A 18 9.53 -50.32 -4.40
CA ASP A 18 9.16 -49.40 -3.30
C ASP A 18 7.78 -49.78 -2.72
N PRO A 19 7.69 -50.26 -1.47
CA PRO A 19 6.44 -50.67 -0.82
C PRO A 19 5.44 -49.52 -0.58
N ALA A 20 5.78 -48.28 -0.95
CA ALA A 20 4.87 -47.13 -0.87
C ALA A 20 3.76 -47.14 -1.95
N ILE A 21 3.96 -47.80 -3.09
CA ILE A 21 2.97 -47.83 -4.20
C ILE A 21 1.78 -48.75 -3.87
N GLU A 22 2.03 -49.83 -3.13
CA GLU A 22 1.01 -50.83 -2.79
C GLU A 22 -0.06 -50.30 -1.81
N ILE A 23 0.25 -49.25 -1.03
CA ILE A 23 -0.69 -48.60 -0.11
C ILE A 23 -1.67 -47.68 -0.87
N VAL A 24 -1.23 -47.06 -1.97
CA VAL A 24 -2.06 -46.13 -2.76
C VAL A 24 -3.09 -46.90 -3.59
N GLU A 25 -2.74 -48.04 -4.18
CA GLU A 25 -3.67 -48.84 -4.98
C GLU A 25 -4.75 -49.55 -4.15
N ARG A 26 -4.44 -49.91 -2.88
CA ARG A 26 -5.42 -50.58 -2.00
C ARG A 26 -6.52 -49.65 -1.48
N CYS A 27 -6.28 -48.34 -1.49
CA CYS A 27 -7.28 -47.31 -1.16
C CYS A 27 -8.20 -46.97 -2.36
N ALA A 28 -7.77 -47.24 -3.59
CA ALA A 28 -8.56 -46.96 -4.80
C ALA A 28 -9.67 -47.99 -5.07
N SER A 29 -9.64 -49.16 -4.43
CA SER A 29 -10.61 -50.25 -4.64
C SER A 29 -11.77 -50.29 -3.63
N HIS A 30 -11.77 -49.39 -2.63
CA HIS A 30 -12.93 -49.20 -1.76
C HIS A 30 -13.66 -47.94 -2.21
N GLY A 31 -14.81 -48.13 -2.86
CA GLY A 31 -15.71 -47.07 -3.31
C GLY A 31 -16.13 -46.17 -2.14
N SER A 32 -15.30 -45.19 -1.83
CA SER A 32 -15.67 -44.05 -1.00
C SER A 32 -16.32 -43.06 -1.95
N SER A 33 -17.64 -42.93 -1.80
CA SER A 33 -18.40 -41.80 -2.31
C SER A 33 -17.68 -40.53 -1.86
N VAL A 34 -16.83 -39.97 -2.72
CA VAL A 34 -16.31 -38.62 -2.54
C VAL A 34 -17.55 -37.72 -2.66
N VAL A 35 -18.10 -37.33 -1.51
CA VAL A 35 -19.06 -36.24 -1.45
C VAL A 35 -18.28 -35.02 -1.88
N SER A 36 -18.33 -34.71 -3.16
CA SER A 36 -17.90 -33.43 -3.71
C SER A 36 -18.73 -32.36 -3.02
N TYR A 37 -18.19 -31.75 -1.97
CA TYR A 37 -18.71 -30.48 -1.50
C TYR A 37 -18.32 -29.46 -2.56
N PRO A 38 -19.28 -28.89 -3.33
CA PRO A 38 -18.97 -27.71 -4.10
C PRO A 38 -18.58 -26.63 -3.10
N MET A 39 -17.30 -26.27 -3.05
CA MET A 39 -16.86 -24.99 -2.51
C MET A 39 -17.38 -23.92 -3.46
N ALA A 40 -18.70 -23.71 -3.43
CA ALA A 40 -19.30 -22.54 -4.02
C ALA A 40 -18.78 -21.36 -3.21
N ASN A 41 -17.94 -20.53 -3.82
CA ASN A 41 -17.71 -19.18 -3.32
C ASN A 41 -19.04 -18.43 -3.48
N THR A 42 -19.92 -18.57 -2.49
CA THR A 42 -21.25 -17.95 -2.43
C THR A 42 -21.18 -16.47 -2.06
N TRP A 43 -19.99 -15.85 -2.17
CA TRP A 43 -19.86 -14.43 -1.91
C TRP A 43 -20.42 -13.65 -3.09
N ASP A 44 -21.64 -13.15 -2.91
CA ASP A 44 -22.24 -12.13 -3.76
C ASP A 44 -22.19 -10.80 -2.99
N PRO A 45 -21.44 -9.79 -3.48
CA PRO A 45 -21.42 -8.47 -2.85
C PRO A 45 -22.77 -7.73 -2.97
N GLY A 46 -23.72 -8.27 -3.72
CA GLY A 46 -24.99 -7.64 -4.03
C GLY A 46 -24.84 -6.51 -5.06
N PRO A 47 -25.94 -5.83 -5.40
CA PRO A 47 -25.88 -4.67 -6.27
C PRO A 47 -25.11 -3.54 -5.58
N ARG A 48 -24.42 -2.76 -6.40
CA ARG A 48 -23.77 -1.55 -5.91
C ARG A 48 -24.83 -0.57 -5.37
N PRO A 49 -24.55 0.17 -4.28
CA PRO A 49 -25.48 1.17 -3.78
C PRO A 49 -25.76 2.27 -4.82
N GLU A 50 -27.00 2.73 -4.91
CA GLU A 50 -27.45 3.74 -5.90
C GLU A 50 -26.60 5.02 -5.89
N TRP A 51 -26.15 5.46 -4.72
CA TRP A 51 -25.31 6.66 -4.61
C TRP A 51 -23.95 6.49 -5.31
N VAL A 52 -23.38 5.29 -5.31
CA VAL A 52 -22.11 5.00 -5.98
C VAL A 52 -22.31 5.00 -7.49
N ASP A 53 -23.43 4.45 -7.97
CA ASP A 53 -23.78 4.49 -9.39
C ASP A 53 -24.06 5.93 -9.85
N ALA A 54 -24.74 6.74 -9.05
CA ALA A 54 -24.95 8.16 -9.33
C ALA A 54 -23.63 8.93 -9.43
N VAL A 55 -22.67 8.68 -8.52
CA VAL A 55 -21.33 9.26 -8.60
C VAL A 55 -20.61 8.79 -9.87
N ASN A 56 -20.60 7.49 -10.14
CA ASN A 56 -19.94 6.93 -11.33
C ASN A 56 -20.56 7.38 -12.65
N ALA A 57 -21.85 7.73 -12.64
CA ALA A 57 -22.56 8.34 -13.75
C ALA A 57 -22.32 9.86 -13.88
N GLY A 58 -21.52 10.47 -12.99
CA GLY A 58 -21.18 11.89 -13.02
C GLY A 58 -22.30 12.82 -12.53
N LEU A 59 -23.33 12.28 -11.86
CA LEU A 59 -24.49 13.06 -11.39
C LEU A 59 -24.19 13.89 -10.14
N VAL A 60 -23.05 13.66 -9.48
CA VAL A 60 -22.61 14.42 -8.30
C VAL A 60 -21.51 15.40 -8.71
N LEU A 61 -21.92 16.61 -9.10
CA LEU A 61 -21.06 17.59 -9.76
C LEU A 61 -19.74 17.92 -9.01
N PRO A 62 -19.71 18.19 -7.69
CA PRO A 62 -18.44 18.49 -7.01
C PRO A 62 -17.43 17.33 -7.12
N ILE A 63 -17.93 16.10 -7.03
CA ILE A 63 -17.11 14.89 -7.14
C ILE A 63 -16.65 14.69 -8.59
N ALA A 64 -17.57 14.81 -9.55
CA ALA A 64 -17.26 14.66 -10.97
C ALA A 64 -16.26 15.70 -11.47
N ALA A 65 -16.38 16.96 -11.01
CA ALA A 65 -15.47 18.04 -11.36
C ALA A 65 -14.05 17.79 -10.82
N GLU A 66 -13.92 17.44 -9.54
CA GLU A 66 -12.63 17.09 -8.94
C GLU A 66 -12.02 15.84 -9.61
N ALA A 67 -12.84 14.84 -9.92
CA ALA A 67 -12.40 13.62 -10.58
C ALA A 67 -11.93 13.88 -12.02
N ALA A 68 -12.48 14.87 -12.73
CA ALA A 68 -12.08 15.15 -14.11
C ALA A 68 -10.68 15.76 -14.22
N LEU A 69 -10.13 16.30 -13.12
CA LEU A 69 -8.78 16.89 -13.11
C LEU A 69 -7.71 15.81 -13.32
N PRO A 70 -6.65 16.07 -14.12
CA PRO A 70 -5.55 15.13 -14.30
C PRO A 70 -4.82 14.83 -12.98
N LEU A 71 -4.36 13.60 -12.81
CA LEU A 71 -3.45 13.18 -11.73
C LEU A 71 -2.01 13.40 -12.19
N ASP A 72 -1.66 14.65 -12.45
CA ASP A 72 -0.29 15.05 -12.78
C ASP A 72 0.38 15.74 -11.59
N ARG A 73 1.72 15.73 -11.59
CA ARG A 73 2.52 16.28 -10.49
C ARG A 73 2.28 17.77 -10.31
N GLU A 74 2.27 18.54 -11.39
CA GLU A 74 2.18 20.00 -11.34
C GLU A 74 0.84 20.44 -10.73
N GLY A 75 -0.27 19.88 -11.23
CA GLY A 75 -1.61 20.15 -10.74
C GLY A 75 -1.82 19.75 -9.28
N LEU A 76 -1.33 18.57 -8.88
CA LEU A 76 -1.47 18.09 -7.51
C LEU A 76 -0.62 18.88 -6.51
N VAL A 77 0.65 19.17 -6.86
CA VAL A 77 1.54 19.95 -6.00
C VAL A 77 1.04 21.40 -5.89
N GLY A 78 0.67 22.01 -7.01
CA GLY A 78 0.11 23.36 -7.04
C GLY A 78 -1.17 23.48 -6.22
N GLU A 79 -2.07 22.50 -6.31
CA GLU A 79 -3.30 22.47 -5.51
C GLU A 79 -2.99 22.27 -4.01
N ALA A 80 -2.08 21.35 -3.65
CA ALA A 80 -1.68 21.14 -2.26
C ALA A 80 -1.08 22.40 -1.63
N LEU A 81 -0.21 23.11 -2.36
CA LEU A 81 0.35 24.40 -1.94
C LEU A 81 -0.72 25.48 -1.81
N ALA A 82 -1.62 25.59 -2.78
CA ALA A 82 -2.72 26.56 -2.75
C ALA A 82 -3.65 26.36 -1.54
N ARG A 83 -3.95 25.10 -1.18
CA ARG A 83 -4.75 24.77 0.01
C ARG A 83 -4.10 25.19 1.33
N GLN A 84 -2.77 25.36 1.34
CA GLN A 84 -2.03 25.90 2.48
C GLN A 84 -1.70 27.40 2.35
N GLY A 85 -2.28 28.09 1.36
CA GLY A 85 -2.05 29.53 1.14
C GLY A 85 -0.71 29.86 0.49
N ARG A 86 -0.04 28.87 -0.12
CA ARG A 86 1.34 28.96 -0.66
C ARG A 86 1.39 28.82 -2.19
N ALA A 87 0.35 29.29 -2.89
CA ALA A 87 0.20 29.12 -4.34
C ALA A 87 1.35 29.69 -5.21
N ASN A 88 2.18 30.58 -4.65
CA ASN A 88 3.33 31.17 -5.35
C ASN A 88 4.61 30.34 -5.22
N GLU A 89 4.58 29.30 -4.39
CA GLU A 89 5.72 28.43 -4.18
C GLU A 89 5.72 27.27 -5.17
N GLY A 90 6.91 26.68 -5.37
CA GLY A 90 7.09 25.53 -6.24
C GLY A 90 7.31 24.25 -5.45
N ILE A 91 7.62 23.19 -6.20
CA ILE A 91 7.91 21.87 -5.65
C ILE A 91 9.05 21.84 -4.62
N ALA A 92 9.96 22.81 -4.68
CA ALA A 92 11.05 22.98 -3.71
C ALA A 92 10.54 23.13 -2.26
N ALA A 93 9.30 23.60 -2.05
CA ALA A 93 8.69 23.66 -0.73
C ALA A 93 8.46 22.27 -0.09
N LEU A 94 8.38 21.21 -0.90
CA LEU A 94 8.26 19.82 -0.45
C LEU A 94 9.62 19.11 -0.36
N CYS A 95 10.72 19.85 -0.52
CA CYS A 95 12.07 19.31 -0.58
C CYS A 95 12.97 20.06 0.41
N VAL A 96 13.26 19.42 1.54
CA VAL A 96 14.22 19.88 2.54
C VAL A 96 15.43 18.96 2.52
N PRO A 97 16.67 19.50 2.49
CA PRO A 97 17.86 18.66 2.50
C PRO A 97 17.89 17.72 3.70
N GLY A 98 17.99 16.41 3.46
CA GLY A 98 18.01 15.38 4.49
C GLY A 98 17.30 14.09 4.06
N PRO A 99 17.55 12.96 4.75
CA PRO A 99 16.88 11.70 4.44
C PRO A 99 15.36 11.83 4.62
N GLY A 100 14.58 11.27 3.68
CA GLY A 100 13.11 11.23 3.70
C GLY A 100 12.38 12.56 3.46
N THR A 101 13.11 13.68 3.44
CA THR A 101 12.57 15.04 3.20
C THR A 101 13.09 15.68 1.93
N GLY A 102 14.03 15.03 1.21
CA GLY A 102 14.60 15.53 -0.04
C GLY A 102 13.74 15.27 -1.27
N GLU A 103 14.40 15.14 -2.43
CA GLU A 103 13.75 14.92 -3.72
C GLU A 103 13.50 13.43 -4.04
N ASP A 104 13.87 12.53 -3.13
CA ASP A 104 13.81 11.08 -3.26
C ASP A 104 12.40 10.52 -3.53
N PHE A 105 11.36 11.19 -3.02
CA PHE A 105 9.98 10.80 -3.26
C PHE A 105 9.47 11.13 -4.67
N LEU A 106 10.13 12.04 -5.40
CA LEU A 106 9.61 12.59 -6.65
C LEU A 106 9.53 11.54 -7.76
N GLU A 107 10.53 10.67 -7.86
CA GLU A 107 10.53 9.55 -8.81
C GLU A 107 9.37 8.58 -8.53
N GLY A 108 9.22 8.16 -7.27
CA GLY A 108 8.13 7.27 -6.86
C GLY A 108 6.75 7.89 -7.09
N LEU A 109 6.61 9.21 -6.89
CA LEU A 109 5.39 9.94 -7.18
C LEU A 109 5.08 9.93 -8.68
N ASP A 110 6.05 10.18 -9.56
CA ASP A 110 5.82 10.16 -11.01
C ASP A 110 5.39 8.80 -11.51
N ILE A 111 6.06 7.74 -11.05
CA ILE A 111 5.72 6.37 -11.41
C ILE A 111 4.29 6.05 -10.94
N ALA A 112 3.96 6.38 -9.70
CA ALA A 112 2.63 6.14 -9.14
C ALA A 112 1.54 6.90 -9.93
N LEU A 113 1.76 8.18 -10.25
CA LEU A 113 0.82 8.99 -11.02
C LEU A 113 0.63 8.43 -12.44
N ALA A 114 1.71 8.05 -13.11
CA ALA A 114 1.64 7.44 -14.43
C ALA A 114 0.86 6.12 -14.44
N SER A 115 1.07 5.24 -13.45
CA SER A 115 0.32 3.99 -13.33
C SER A 115 -1.14 4.23 -12.93
N LEU A 116 -1.42 5.20 -12.05
CA LEU A 116 -2.79 5.57 -11.68
C LEU A 116 -3.58 6.08 -12.88
N GLU A 117 -2.93 6.82 -13.78
CA GLU A 117 -3.60 7.33 -14.98
C GLU A 117 -3.78 6.29 -16.07
N ASN A 118 -2.73 5.54 -16.38
CA ASN A 118 -2.70 4.75 -17.61
C ASN A 118 -3.08 3.28 -17.38
N GLU A 119 -2.94 2.76 -16.15
CA GLU A 119 -3.00 1.32 -15.88
C GLU A 119 -4.09 0.94 -14.87
N ALA A 120 -4.37 1.81 -13.88
CA ALA A 120 -5.23 1.47 -12.74
C ALA A 120 -6.73 1.33 -13.07
N LYS A 121 -7.17 1.79 -14.26
CA LYS A 121 -8.58 1.71 -14.72
C LYS A 121 -9.58 2.20 -13.66
N LEU A 122 -9.28 3.34 -13.03
CA LEU A 122 -10.10 3.92 -11.98
C LEU A 122 -11.48 4.31 -12.52
N ASN A 123 -12.54 3.92 -11.82
CA ASN A 123 -13.85 4.53 -12.00
C ASN A 123 -13.87 5.95 -11.40
N LEU A 124 -14.92 6.73 -11.69
CA LEU A 124 -15.00 8.14 -11.27
C LEU A 124 -14.87 8.30 -9.74
N LEU A 125 -15.56 7.46 -8.95
CA LEU A 125 -15.43 7.51 -7.49
C LEU A 125 -14.00 7.18 -7.04
N GLY A 126 -13.40 6.13 -7.60
CA GLY A 126 -12.04 5.71 -7.29
C GLY A 126 -11.02 6.79 -7.61
N ARG A 127 -11.18 7.46 -8.77
CA ARG A 127 -10.34 8.58 -9.19
C ARG A 127 -10.45 9.76 -8.22
N TRP A 128 -11.67 10.11 -7.82
CA TRP A 128 -11.90 11.15 -6.82
C TRP A 128 -11.24 10.83 -5.47
N MET A 129 -11.42 9.60 -4.97
CA MET A 129 -10.82 9.15 -3.72
C MET A 129 -9.29 9.16 -3.78
N THR A 130 -8.71 8.66 -4.87
CA THR A 130 -7.26 8.66 -5.11
C THR A 130 -6.72 10.08 -5.13
N ARG A 131 -7.35 11.01 -5.86
CA ARG A 131 -6.93 12.43 -5.90
C ARG A 131 -6.87 13.03 -4.49
N ARG A 132 -7.92 12.85 -3.70
CA ARG A 132 -8.00 13.39 -2.32
C ARG A 132 -6.96 12.75 -1.39
N PHE A 133 -6.68 11.46 -1.58
CA PHE A 133 -5.65 10.77 -0.83
C PHE A 133 -4.26 11.33 -1.16
N LEU A 134 -3.92 11.48 -2.44
CA LEU A 134 -2.66 12.08 -2.89
C LEU A 134 -2.48 13.50 -2.38
N LEU A 135 -3.52 14.34 -2.48
CA LEU A 135 -3.48 15.71 -1.96
C LEU A 135 -3.21 15.75 -0.46
N ARG A 136 -3.86 14.88 0.33
CA ARG A 136 -3.57 14.76 1.76
C ARG A 136 -2.11 14.39 2.02
N LEU A 137 -1.54 13.43 1.27
CA LEU A 137 -0.14 13.04 1.45
C LEU A 137 0.83 14.18 1.14
N LEU A 138 0.56 14.95 0.07
CA LEU A 138 1.36 16.13 -0.29
C LEU A 138 1.22 17.24 0.76
N GLU A 139 0.02 17.49 1.26
CA GLU A 139 -0.24 18.45 2.34
C GLU A 139 0.52 18.07 3.63
N VAL A 140 0.48 16.79 4.02
CA VAL A 140 1.22 16.28 5.18
C VAL A 140 2.73 16.37 4.96
N ARG A 141 3.22 16.05 3.76
CA ARG A 141 4.64 16.20 3.44
C ARG A 141 5.09 17.66 3.59
N LEU A 142 4.30 18.60 3.10
CA LEU A 142 4.59 20.04 3.22
C LEU A 142 4.71 20.45 4.69
N GLN A 143 3.78 19.99 5.54
CA GLN A 143 3.83 20.23 6.99
C GLN A 143 5.06 19.62 7.66
N ILE A 144 5.47 18.42 7.26
CA ILE A 144 6.69 17.77 7.76
C ILE A 144 7.92 18.59 7.34
N CYS A 145 7.97 19.04 6.09
CA CYS A 145 9.06 19.88 5.58
C CYS A 145 9.18 21.18 6.38
N ASP A 146 8.05 21.85 6.63
CA ASP A 146 7.99 23.08 7.43
C ASP A 146 8.46 22.83 8.87
N LEU A 147 7.97 21.75 9.51
CA LEU A 147 8.38 21.38 10.86
C LEU A 147 9.89 21.18 10.94
N VAL A 148 10.44 20.38 10.03
CA VAL A 148 11.86 20.04 10.00
C VAL A 148 12.76 21.25 9.69
N GLN A 149 12.28 22.22 8.92
CA GLN A 149 12.99 23.49 8.71
C GLN A 149 12.93 24.39 9.94
N SER A 150 11.76 24.45 10.61
CA SER A 150 11.53 25.32 11.77
C SER A 150 12.17 24.81 13.06
N ASP A 151 12.26 23.49 13.21
CA ASP A 151 12.86 22.80 14.35
C ASP A 151 13.84 21.73 13.86
N PRO A 152 15.09 22.12 13.54
CA PRO A 152 16.11 21.17 13.11
C PRO A 152 16.43 20.10 14.16
N GLY A 153 16.15 20.36 15.45
CA GLY A 153 16.43 19.43 16.55
C GLY A 153 15.66 18.11 16.44
N VAL A 154 14.52 18.10 15.71
CA VAL A 154 13.77 16.88 15.37
C VAL A 154 14.66 15.85 14.65
N ARG A 155 15.69 16.29 13.92
CA ARG A 155 16.63 15.40 13.23
C ARG A 155 17.74 14.85 14.11
N ASP A 156 17.98 15.48 15.26
CA ASP A 156 19.02 15.07 16.20
C ASP A 156 18.51 13.98 17.15
N GLU A 157 17.19 13.77 17.21
CA GLU A 157 16.56 12.75 18.03
C GLU A 157 17.03 11.33 17.63
N GLN A 158 17.53 10.59 18.61
CA GLN A 158 18.07 9.24 18.42
C GLN A 158 16.98 8.20 18.68
N ILE A 159 16.56 7.49 17.63
CA ILE A 159 15.66 6.32 17.79
C ILE A 159 16.50 5.10 18.16
N VAL A 160 16.54 4.77 19.45
CA VAL A 160 17.31 3.66 20.01
C VAL A 160 16.48 2.38 20.03
N GLU A 161 17.06 1.27 19.55
CA GLU A 161 16.48 -0.09 19.60
C GLU A 161 15.02 -0.19 19.07
N PRO A 162 14.71 0.31 17.86
CA PRO A 162 13.36 0.24 17.32
C PRO A 162 12.91 -1.20 17.04
N LEU A 163 11.66 -1.51 17.39
CA LEU A 163 11.00 -2.77 17.06
C LEU A 163 10.15 -2.63 15.80
N PHE A 164 10.37 -3.51 14.83
CA PHE A 164 9.58 -3.57 13.60
C PHE A 164 8.80 -4.87 13.53
N VAL A 165 7.49 -4.77 13.33
CA VAL A 165 6.62 -5.92 13.05
C VAL A 165 6.46 -6.04 11.53
N VAL A 166 7.02 -7.11 10.94
CA VAL A 166 6.97 -7.37 9.50
C VAL A 166 6.38 -8.75 9.23
N GLY A 167 5.55 -8.87 8.19
CA GLY A 167 4.95 -10.13 7.77
C GLY A 167 3.95 -9.94 6.64
N ALA A 168 3.58 -11.03 5.98
CA ALA A 168 2.55 -11.01 4.95
C ALA A 168 1.19 -10.54 5.51
N PRO A 169 0.32 -9.93 4.70
CA PRO A 169 -1.01 -9.57 5.17
C PRO A 169 -1.74 -10.80 5.70
N ARG A 170 -2.54 -10.61 6.76
CA ARG A 170 -3.36 -11.67 7.40
C ARG A 170 -2.58 -12.75 8.17
N THR A 171 -1.35 -12.47 8.63
CA THR A 171 -0.53 -13.38 9.46
C THR A 171 -0.54 -13.07 10.97
N GLY A 172 -1.47 -12.23 11.43
CA GLY A 172 -1.59 -11.87 12.84
C GLY A 172 -0.67 -10.72 13.30
N THR A 173 0.03 -10.05 12.37
CA THR A 173 0.86 -8.87 12.66
C THR A 173 0.10 -7.76 13.40
N THR A 174 -1.19 -7.58 13.11
CA THR A 174 -2.05 -6.62 13.83
C THR A 174 -2.20 -6.96 15.32
N VAL A 175 -2.42 -8.23 15.66
CA VAL A 175 -2.55 -8.66 17.06
C VAL A 175 -1.20 -8.54 17.78
N LEU A 176 -0.12 -8.94 17.12
CA LEU A 176 1.23 -8.80 17.67
C LEU A 176 1.58 -7.33 17.94
N HIS A 177 1.31 -6.43 16.97
CA HIS A 177 1.52 -5.00 17.14
C HIS A 177 0.71 -4.44 18.32
N ALA A 178 -0.57 -4.84 18.45
CA ALA A 178 -1.42 -4.40 19.55
C ALA A 178 -0.89 -4.85 20.92
N LEU A 179 -0.37 -6.07 21.02
CA LEU A 179 0.23 -6.58 22.25
C LEU A 179 1.51 -5.80 22.63
N LEU A 180 2.38 -5.52 21.66
CA LEU A 180 3.61 -4.75 21.90
C LEU A 180 3.31 -3.30 22.28
N SER A 181 2.24 -2.70 21.71
CA SER A 181 1.82 -1.33 22.04
C SER A 181 1.21 -1.15 23.42
N ALA A 182 0.88 -2.25 24.12
CA ALA A 182 0.29 -2.18 25.45
C ALA A 182 1.32 -1.82 26.55
N ASP A 183 2.62 -1.97 26.28
CA ASP A 183 3.68 -1.56 27.18
C ASP A 183 3.91 -0.04 27.08
N HIS A 184 3.69 0.68 28.19
CA HIS A 184 3.90 2.12 28.31
C HIS A 184 5.34 2.59 28.02
N ARG A 185 6.32 1.69 28.03
CA ARG A 185 7.71 1.98 27.65
C ARG A 185 7.89 2.10 26.13
N HIS A 186 6.94 1.62 25.34
CA HIS A 186 6.97 1.74 23.89
C HIS A 186 6.14 2.94 23.44
N ARG A 187 6.71 3.74 22.54
CA ARG A 187 5.98 4.75 21.78
C ARG A 187 5.59 4.14 20.43
N VAL A 188 4.28 3.98 20.21
CA VAL A 188 3.74 3.61 18.88
C VAL A 188 2.94 4.76 18.31
N PRO A 189 3.05 5.07 17.01
CA PRO A 189 2.21 6.08 16.40
C PRO A 189 0.74 5.66 16.43
N LEU A 190 -0.13 6.57 16.89
CA LEU A 190 -1.57 6.34 16.87
C LEU A 190 -2.10 6.47 15.44
N GLY A 191 -3.22 5.82 15.14
CA GLY A 191 -3.82 5.86 13.79
C GLY A 191 -4.08 7.28 13.27
N TRP A 192 -4.41 8.22 14.16
CA TRP A 192 -4.59 9.62 13.79
C TRP A 192 -3.27 10.34 13.50
N GLU A 193 -2.17 9.97 14.17
CA GLU A 193 -0.85 10.58 13.97
C GLU A 193 -0.29 10.23 12.60
N PHE A 194 -0.60 9.05 12.06
CA PHE A 194 -0.27 8.71 10.66
C PHE A 194 -1.00 9.60 9.64
N LEU A 195 -2.20 10.07 9.98
CA LEU A 195 -3.00 10.90 9.08
C LEU A 195 -2.64 12.38 9.21
N ARG A 196 -2.26 12.82 10.41
CA ARG A 196 -1.85 14.20 10.74
C ARG A 196 -0.74 14.18 11.80
N PRO A 197 0.53 14.01 11.39
CA PRO A 197 1.66 13.92 12.31
C PRO A 197 2.12 15.28 12.85
N VAL A 198 1.66 16.39 12.25
CA VAL A 198 2.08 17.75 12.59
C VAL A 198 0.88 18.57 13.06
N PRO A 199 0.98 19.31 14.19
CA PRO A 199 2.10 19.28 15.15
C PRO A 199 2.14 17.95 15.93
N PRO A 200 3.33 17.53 16.40
CA PRO A 200 3.44 16.41 17.33
C PRO A 200 2.71 16.74 18.66
N PRO A 201 2.16 15.73 19.36
CA PRO A 201 1.43 15.90 20.63
C PRO A 201 2.32 16.31 21.80
#